data_AF-A0A414S878-F1
#
_entry.id   AF-A0A414S878-F1
#
_cell.length_a   1.000
_cell.length_b   1.000
_cell.length_c   1.000
_cell.angle_alpha   90.00
_cell.angle_beta   90.00
_cell.angle_gamma   90.00
#
_symmetry.space_group_name_H-M   'P 1'
#
loop_
_entity.id
_entity.type
_entity.pdbx_description
1 polymer ?
#
loop_
_entity_poly.entity_id
_entity_poly.type
_entity_poly.pdbx_seq_one_letter_code
_entity_poly.pdbx_strand_id
1 'polypeptide(L)'
;MESHKTYQAINPVELAKISQELIVKNKTAYKHLATVLPVQQILDEIIPKLIKLYKGHVVQIVQFETDLSCINLAVLFDDSYTKEMHQAKMGKIHKAINSINDKYGPDTLTVINCNYRDVQDSNKNSSYIYKARNGTVIWEQEEKIRI
;
A
#
# COMPACT_ATOMS: atom_id res chain seq x y z
N MET A 1 -8.01 28.34 -34.13
CA MET A 1 -9.07 28.64 -33.14
C MET A 1 -8.61 28.05 -31.83
N GLU A 2 -8.02 28.88 -30.95
CA GLU A 2 -7.50 28.43 -29.66
C GLU A 2 -8.65 28.31 -28.65
N SER A 3 -8.79 27.15 -28.01
CA SER A 3 -9.75 26.96 -26.92
C SER A 3 -9.22 27.65 -25.67
N HIS A 4 -9.63 28.89 -25.43
CA HIS A 4 -9.38 29.54 -24.14
C HIS A 4 -10.13 28.77 -23.05
N LYS A 5 -9.39 28.09 -22.17
CA LYS A 5 -9.95 27.52 -20.93
C LYS A 5 -10.37 28.67 -20.04
N THR A 6 -11.68 28.85 -19.88
CA THR A 6 -12.25 29.79 -18.92
C THR A 6 -12.11 29.20 -17.52
N TYR A 7 -11.14 29.68 -16.75
CA TYR A 7 -11.04 29.34 -15.33
C TYR A 7 -12.15 30.07 -14.59
N GLN A 8 -13.13 29.33 -14.05
CA GLN A 8 -14.12 29.91 -13.15
C GLN A 8 -13.42 30.28 -11.84
N ALA A 9 -13.60 31.53 -11.40
CA ALA A 9 -13.13 31.97 -10.09
C ALA A 9 -13.88 31.18 -9.01
N ILE A 10 -13.14 30.41 -8.20
CA ILE A 10 -13.71 29.68 -7.07
C ILE A 10 -14.22 30.69 -6.04
N ASN A 11 -15.45 30.49 -5.56
CA ASN A 11 -16.03 31.33 -4.51
C ASN A 11 -15.17 31.20 -3.23
N PRO A 12 -14.81 32.31 -2.55
CA PRO A 12 -14.08 32.27 -1.27
C PRO A 12 -14.64 31.30 -0.22
N VAL A 13 -15.96 31.08 -0.20
CA VAL A 13 -16.62 30.12 0.70
C VAL A 13 -16.27 28.67 0.35
N GLU A 14 -16.23 28.33 -0.94
CA GLU A 14 -15.80 27.00 -1.39
C GLU A 14 -14.32 26.77 -1.14
N LEU A 15 -13.49 27.80 -1.36
CA LEU A 15 -12.07 27.75 -1.06
C LEU A 15 -11.82 27.53 0.45
N ALA A 16 -12.58 28.20 1.31
CA ALA A 16 -12.53 28.01 2.76
C ALA A 16 -12.95 26.59 3.16
N LYS A 17 -13.99 26.03 2.52
CA LYS A 17 -14.44 24.66 2.76
C LYS A 17 -13.39 23.63 2.35
N ILE A 18 -12.82 23.75 1.15
CA ILE A 18 -11.73 22.89 0.66
C ILE A 18 -10.51 23.01 1.59
N SER A 19 -10.16 24.24 1.99
CA SER A 19 -9.05 24.47 2.93
C SER A 19 -9.31 23.80 4.28
N GLN A 20 -10.53 23.89 4.80
CA GLN A 20 -10.90 23.26 6.07
C GLN A 20 -10.89 21.73 5.97
N GLU A 21 -11.39 21.16 4.87
CA GLU A 21 -11.32 19.72 4.61
C GLU A 21 -9.88 19.22 4.52
N LEU A 22 -9.00 19.96 3.84
CA LEU A 22 -7.56 19.66 3.77
C LEU A 22 -6.88 19.80 5.14
N ILE A 23 -7.20 20.84 5.92
CA ILE A 23 -6.66 21.02 7.28
C ILE A 23 -7.12 19.87 8.18
N VAL A 24 -8.38 19.45 8.10
CA VAL A 24 -8.89 18.32 8.89
C VAL A 24 -8.23 17.02 8.47
N LYS A 25 -8.13 16.75 7.16
CA LYS A 25 -7.48 15.55 6.64
C LYS A 25 -6.01 15.49 7.05
N ASN A 26 -5.29 16.60 6.89
CA ASN A 26 -3.90 16.72 7.32
C ASN A 26 -3.78 16.60 8.84
N LYS A 27 -4.64 17.26 9.62
CA LYS A 27 -4.62 17.14 11.09
C LYS A 27 -4.89 15.72 11.53
N THR A 28 -5.81 14.99 10.89
CA THR A 28 -6.07 13.58 11.17
C THR A 28 -4.83 12.74 10.83
N ALA A 29 -4.26 12.91 9.64
CA ALA A 29 -3.00 12.25 9.25
C ALA A 29 -1.86 12.55 10.24
N TYR A 30 -1.65 13.81 10.61
CA TYR A 30 -0.64 14.23 11.59
C TYR A 30 -0.96 13.77 13.02
N LYS A 31 -2.24 13.63 13.39
CA LYS A 31 -2.63 13.09 14.70
C LYS A 31 -2.41 11.58 14.75
N HIS A 32 -2.58 10.87 13.63
CA HIS A 32 -2.17 9.48 13.48
C HIS A 32 -0.64 9.33 13.49
N LEU A 33 0.10 10.28 12.92
CA LEU A 33 1.56 10.36 13.05
C LEU A 33 2.04 10.74 14.48
N ALA A 34 1.21 11.48 15.23
CA ALA A 34 1.50 11.94 16.60
C ALA A 34 1.05 10.96 17.70
N THR A 35 0.05 10.10 17.44
CA THR A 35 -0.02 8.82 18.12
C THR A 35 1.19 8.02 17.67
N VAL A 36 1.98 7.49 18.61
CA VAL A 36 3.05 6.54 18.28
C VAL A 36 2.36 5.30 17.71
N LEU A 37 2.03 5.31 16.42
CA LEU A 37 1.50 4.17 15.70
C LEU A 37 2.49 3.04 15.98
N PRO A 38 2.03 1.92 16.54
CA PRO A 38 2.93 0.83 16.86
C PRO A 38 3.20 0.07 15.57
N VAL A 39 3.97 0.68 14.66
CA VAL A 39 4.24 0.18 13.30
C VAL A 39 4.67 -1.28 13.36
N GLN A 40 5.58 -1.61 14.27
CA GLN A 40 6.02 -2.98 14.46
C GLN A 40 4.88 -3.92 14.86
N GLN A 41 3.98 -3.53 15.77
CA GLN A 41 2.82 -4.37 16.15
C GLN A 41 1.87 -4.56 14.97
N ILE A 42 1.70 -3.54 14.12
CA ILE A 42 0.87 -3.66 12.92
C ILE A 42 1.51 -4.63 11.92
N LEU A 43 2.83 -4.52 11.70
CA LEU A 43 3.60 -5.42 10.84
C LEU A 43 3.55 -6.87 11.35
N ASP A 44 3.79 -7.07 12.65
CA ASP A 44 3.72 -8.38 13.31
C ASP A 44 2.32 -9.01 13.19
N GLU A 45 1.27 -8.17 13.17
CA GLU A 45 -0.10 -8.63 13.01
C GLU A 45 -0.45 -8.98 11.54
N ILE A 46 -0.01 -8.17 10.58
CA ILE A 46 -0.44 -8.32 9.17
C ILE A 46 0.46 -9.25 8.35
N ILE A 47 1.77 -9.25 8.57
CA ILE A 47 2.73 -10.06 7.77
C ILE A 47 2.35 -11.55 7.80
N PRO A 48 2.10 -12.19 8.97
CA PRO A 48 1.71 -13.60 9.01
C PRO A 48 0.37 -13.86 8.30
N LYS A 49 -0.59 -12.92 8.38
CA LYS A 49 -1.88 -13.02 7.68
C LYS A 49 -1.68 -13.00 6.17
N LEU A 50 -0.85 -12.10 5.65
CA LEU A 50 -0.53 -12.01 4.22
C LEU A 50 0.16 -13.29 3.74
N ILE A 51 1.20 -13.75 4.43
CA ILE A 51 1.90 -15.01 4.11
C ILE A 51 0.92 -16.18 4.07
N LYS A 52 0.02 -16.29 5.05
CA LYS A 52 -0.98 -17.37 5.09
C LYS A 52 -1.98 -17.28 3.93
N LEU A 53 -2.43 -16.08 3.57
CA LEU A 53 -3.40 -15.88 2.49
C LEU A 53 -2.79 -16.18 1.12
N TYR A 54 -1.57 -15.67 0.90
CA TYR A 54 -0.86 -15.84 -0.36
C TYR A 54 -0.16 -17.20 -0.47
N LYS A 55 0.06 -17.90 0.65
CA LYS A 55 0.73 -19.21 0.75
C LYS A 55 2.17 -19.13 0.23
N GLY A 56 2.73 -20.26 -0.21
CA GLY A 56 4.12 -20.38 -0.64
C GLY A 56 4.50 -19.64 -1.93
N HIS A 57 3.67 -18.71 -2.40
CA HIS A 57 3.92 -17.85 -3.56
C HIS A 57 4.57 -16.52 -3.18
N VAL A 58 4.56 -16.14 -1.90
CA VAL A 58 5.22 -14.90 -1.45
C VAL A 58 6.72 -15.14 -1.46
N VAL A 59 7.44 -14.32 -2.23
CA VAL A 59 8.90 -14.31 -2.29
C VAL A 59 9.43 -13.28 -1.29
N GLN A 60 8.88 -12.06 -1.32
CA GLN A 60 9.27 -10.97 -0.42
C GLN A 60 8.06 -10.11 -0.05
N ILE A 61 8.16 -9.44 1.10
CA ILE A 61 7.30 -8.32 1.47
C ILE A 61 8.20 -7.10 1.66
N VAL A 62 7.88 -6.06 0.92
CA VAL A 62 8.65 -4.82 0.90
C VAL A 62 7.82 -3.69 1.46
N GLN A 63 8.35 -2.95 2.43
CA GLN A 63 7.79 -1.69 2.87
C GLN A 63 8.31 -0.57 2.00
N PHE A 64 7.43 0.30 1.51
CA PHE A 64 7.83 1.44 0.67
C PHE A 64 7.11 2.72 1.06
N GLU A 65 7.63 3.86 0.60
CA GLU A 65 7.09 5.18 0.92
C GLU A 65 6.10 5.65 -0.15
N THR A 66 4.92 6.09 0.30
CA THR A 66 3.93 6.83 -0.50
C THR A 66 2.93 7.52 0.41
N ASP A 67 2.21 8.49 -0.15
CA ASP A 67 1.11 9.25 0.46
C ASP A 67 -0.23 8.50 0.56
N LEU A 68 -0.28 7.21 0.18
CA LEU A 68 -1.53 6.43 0.20
C LEU A 68 -1.96 6.03 1.61
N SER A 69 -0.99 5.69 2.47
CA SER A 69 -1.25 5.29 3.87
C SER A 69 0.01 5.40 4.72
N CYS A 70 -0.18 5.29 6.03
CA CYS A 70 0.93 5.32 7.00
C CYS A 70 1.93 4.17 6.78
N ILE A 71 1.44 2.98 6.40
CA ILE A 71 2.24 1.78 6.14
C ILE A 71 1.86 1.25 4.76
N ASN A 72 2.81 1.23 3.82
CA ASN A 72 2.58 0.72 2.47
C ASN A 72 3.45 -0.51 2.24
N LEU A 73 2.81 -1.63 1.88
CA LEU A 73 3.47 -2.90 1.66
C LEU A 73 3.28 -3.35 0.22
N ALA A 74 4.36 -3.84 -0.40
CA ALA A 74 4.31 -4.58 -1.65
C ALA A 74 4.56 -6.05 -1.34
N VAL A 75 3.60 -6.90 -1.67
CA VAL A 75 3.78 -8.36 -1.61
C VAL A 75 4.25 -8.81 -2.98
N LEU A 76 5.46 -9.36 -3.03
CA LEU A 76 6.12 -9.82 -4.25
C LEU A 76 5.91 -11.33 -4.40
N PHE A 77 5.40 -11.74 -5.56
CA PHE A 77 5.08 -13.14 -5.84
C PHE A 77 5.99 -13.74 -6.90
N ASP A 78 6.14 -15.07 -6.84
CA ASP A 78 6.73 -15.83 -7.93
C ASP A 78 5.83 -15.86 -9.19
N ASP A 79 6.41 -16.33 -10.30
CA ASP A 79 5.72 -16.43 -11.59
C ASP A 79 4.56 -17.44 -11.59
N SER A 80 4.43 -18.27 -10.54
CA SER A 80 3.33 -19.25 -10.42
C SER A 80 2.06 -18.65 -9.81
N TYR A 81 2.11 -17.45 -9.26
CA TYR A 81 0.94 -16.76 -8.71
C TYR A 81 0.09 -16.12 -9.81
N THR A 82 -1.06 -16.73 -10.11
CA THR A 82 -1.93 -16.26 -11.21
C THR A 82 -2.98 -15.24 -10.76
N LYS A 83 -3.55 -14.53 -11.75
CA LYS A 83 -4.65 -13.58 -11.53
C LYS A 83 -5.90 -14.24 -10.95
N GLU A 84 -6.22 -15.46 -11.37
CA GLU A 84 -7.38 -16.22 -10.88
C GLU A 84 -7.19 -16.57 -9.40
N MET A 85 -5.98 -16.97 -9.02
CA MET A 85 -5.63 -17.23 -7.61
C MET A 85 -5.77 -15.96 -6.77
N HIS A 86 -5.42 -14.81 -7.33
CA HIS A 86 -5.60 -13.52 -6.67
C HIS A 86 -7.07 -13.18 -6.47
N GLN A 87 -7.88 -13.25 -7.54
CA GLN A 87 -9.31 -12.96 -7.48
C GLN A 87 -10.04 -13.85 -6.47
N ALA A 88 -9.70 -15.14 -6.41
CA ALA A 88 -10.28 -16.08 -5.44
C ALA A 88 -9.99 -15.72 -3.97
N LYS A 89 -8.94 -14.93 -3.70
CA LYS A 89 -8.51 -14.54 -2.35
C LYS A 89 -8.78 -13.07 -2.03
N MET A 90 -9.13 -12.25 -3.02
CA MET A 90 -9.23 -10.79 -2.92
C MET A 90 -10.13 -10.34 -1.75
N GLY A 91 -11.29 -10.97 -1.58
CA GLY A 91 -12.18 -10.65 -0.46
C GLY A 91 -11.57 -10.90 0.92
N LYS A 92 -10.77 -11.97 1.07
CA LYS A 92 -10.08 -12.29 2.34
C LYS A 92 -8.92 -11.33 2.59
N ILE A 93 -8.20 -10.94 1.54
CA ILE A 93 -7.11 -9.96 1.60
C ILE A 93 -7.67 -8.59 2.01
N HIS A 94 -8.71 -8.10 1.35
CA HIS A 94 -9.38 -6.85 1.72
C HIS A 94 -9.89 -6.89 3.16
N LYS A 95 -10.49 -8.00 3.61
CA LYS A 95 -10.92 -8.14 5.00
C LYS A 95 -9.75 -8.03 5.99
N ALA A 96 -8.59 -8.61 5.66
CA ALA A 96 -7.40 -8.52 6.52
C ALA A 96 -6.87 -7.07 6.60
N ILE A 97 -6.78 -6.37 5.46
CA ILE A 97 -6.34 -4.98 5.40
C ILE A 97 -7.32 -4.07 6.15
N ASN A 98 -8.62 -4.20 5.88
CA ASN A 98 -9.65 -3.42 6.55
C ASN A 98 -9.66 -3.68 8.05
N SER A 99 -9.41 -4.91 8.52
CA SER A 99 -9.32 -5.17 9.97
C SER A 99 -8.20 -4.40 10.67
N ILE A 100 -7.09 -4.12 9.98
CA ILE A 100 -6.02 -3.26 10.49
C ILE A 100 -6.49 -1.80 10.47
N ASN A 101 -7.06 -1.33 9.37
CA ASN A 101 -7.51 0.06 9.24
C ASN A 101 -8.66 0.37 10.23
N ASP A 102 -9.59 -0.54 10.45
CA ASP A 102 -10.67 -0.38 11.44
C ASP A 102 -10.12 -0.29 12.87
N LYS A 103 -9.02 -1.00 13.16
CA LYS A 103 -8.42 -1.07 14.50
C LYS A 103 -7.51 0.11 14.81
N TYR A 104 -6.68 0.53 13.85
CA TYR A 104 -5.62 1.52 14.07
C TYR A 104 -5.92 2.89 13.44
N GLY A 105 -6.95 2.97 12.59
CA GLY A 105 -7.41 4.19 11.94
C GLY A 105 -7.50 4.05 10.42
N PRO A 106 -8.39 4.83 9.76
CA PRO A 106 -8.46 4.85 8.30
C PRO A 106 -7.09 5.21 7.71
N ASP A 107 -6.79 4.66 6.53
CA ASP A 107 -5.53 4.90 5.81
C ASP A 107 -4.26 4.53 6.63
N THR A 108 -4.38 3.56 7.55
CA THR A 108 -3.21 3.02 8.27
C THR A 108 -2.35 2.13 7.37
N LEU A 109 -2.97 1.23 6.61
CA LEU A 109 -2.31 0.19 5.83
C LEU A 109 -2.84 0.13 4.40
N THR A 110 -1.92 0.11 3.44
CA THR A 110 -2.16 -0.25 2.05
C THR A 110 -1.27 -1.42 1.65
N VAL A 111 -1.81 -2.35 0.87
CA VAL A 111 -1.06 -3.47 0.30
C VAL A 111 -1.24 -3.49 -1.20
N ILE A 112 -0.13 -3.53 -1.93
CA ILE A 112 -0.10 -3.76 -3.38
C ILE A 112 0.55 -5.11 -3.69
N ASN A 113 0.24 -5.60 -4.88
CA ASN A 113 0.67 -6.90 -5.34
C ASN A 113 1.54 -6.71 -6.59
N CYS A 114 2.73 -7.31 -6.59
CA CYS A 114 3.65 -7.22 -7.72
C CYS A 114 4.25 -8.59 -8.02
N ASN A 115 4.55 -8.83 -9.30
CA ASN A 115 5.39 -9.98 -9.66
C ASN A 115 6.85 -9.65 -9.27
N TYR A 116 7.53 -10.59 -8.63
CA TYR A 116 8.90 -10.41 -8.14
C TYR A 116 9.86 -10.10 -9.30
N ARG A 117 9.75 -10.83 -10.42
CA ARG A 117 10.59 -10.63 -11.60
C ARG A 117 10.40 -9.26 -12.22
N ASP A 118 9.18 -8.75 -12.27
CA ASP A 118 8.90 -7.39 -12.75
C ASP A 118 9.56 -6.31 -11.86
N VAL A 119 9.66 -6.56 -10.54
CA VAL A 119 10.37 -5.64 -9.63
C VAL A 119 11.88 -5.70 -9.84
N GLN A 120 12.44 -6.88 -10.13
CA GLN A 120 13.87 -7.05 -10.41
C GLN A 120 14.28 -6.51 -11.80
N ASP A 121 13.37 -6.46 -12.77
CA ASP A 121 13.67 -5.96 -14.13
C ASP A 121 13.74 -4.42 -14.16
N SER A 122 14.94 -3.87 -14.28
CA SER A 122 15.18 -2.41 -14.36
C SER A 122 14.46 -1.71 -15.52
N ASN A 123 14.05 -2.46 -16.55
CA ASN A 123 13.32 -1.92 -17.70
C ASN A 123 11.81 -1.75 -17.43
N LYS A 124 11.28 -2.39 -16.37
CA LYS A 124 9.89 -2.25 -15.94
C LYS A 124 9.76 -1.06 -14.99
N ASN A 125 9.07 -0.01 -15.43
CA ASN A 125 8.93 1.24 -14.66
C ASN A 125 7.48 1.72 -14.58
N SER A 126 6.63 0.98 -13.86
CA SER A 126 5.41 1.58 -13.31
C SER A 126 5.75 2.31 -12.00
N SER A 127 4.95 3.32 -11.63
CA SER A 127 5.17 4.09 -10.39
C SER A 127 5.26 3.19 -9.15
N TYR A 128 4.43 2.14 -9.08
CA TYR A 128 4.41 1.19 -7.97
C TYR A 128 5.58 0.19 -8.01
N ILE A 129 5.98 -0.29 -9.20
CA ILE A 129 7.15 -1.16 -9.35
C ILE A 129 8.41 -0.42 -8.93
N TYR A 130 8.56 0.85 -9.34
CA TYR A 130 9.69 1.69 -8.94
C TYR A 130 9.75 1.87 -7.42
N LYS A 131 8.61 2.17 -6.78
CA LYS A 131 8.54 2.32 -5.31
C LYS A 131 8.84 1.01 -4.57
N ALA A 132 8.31 -0.11 -5.04
CA ALA A 132 8.61 -1.42 -4.47
C ALA A 132 10.09 -1.78 -4.63
N ARG A 133 10.71 -1.49 -5.77
CA ARG A 133 12.15 -1.74 -5.99
C ARG A 133 13.05 -0.94 -5.04
N ASN A 134 12.66 0.28 -4.70
CA ASN A 134 13.40 1.17 -3.80
C ASN A 134 12.93 1.07 -2.34
N GLY A 135 12.07 0.11 -2.01
CA GLY A 135 11.59 -0.09 -0.65
C GLY A 135 12.56 -0.91 0.21
N THR A 136 12.20 -1.09 1.47
CA THR A 136 12.93 -1.93 2.43
C THR A 136 12.28 -3.31 2.49
N VAL A 137 13.05 -4.37 2.24
CA VAL A 137 12.59 -5.75 2.44
C VAL A 137 12.42 -5.97 3.95
N ILE A 138 11.19 -6.28 4.38
CA ILE A 138 10.86 -6.52 5.80
C ILE A 138 10.53 -7.99 6.09
N TRP A 139 10.33 -8.78 5.04
CA TRP A 139 10.22 -10.24 5.11
C TRP A 139 10.65 -10.84 3.78
N GLU A 140 11.35 -11.95 3.83
CA GLU A 140 11.79 -12.72 2.67
C GLU A 140 11.56 -14.21 2.94
N GLN A 141 11.14 -14.94 1.91
CA GLN A 141 11.05 -16.38 1.98
C GLN A 141 12.47 -16.95 2.03
N GLU A 142 12.81 -17.65 3.10
CA GLU A 142 14.05 -18.44 3.14
C GLU A 142 14.09 -19.37 1.94
N GLU A 143 15.23 -19.42 1.24
CA GLU A 143 15.44 -20.33 0.13
C GLU A 143 15.03 -21.74 0.57
N LYS A 144 14.09 -22.36 -0.16
CA LYS A 144 13.83 -23.78 0.00
C LYS A 144 15.13 -24.50 -0.33
N ILE A 145 15.91 -24.84 0.68
CA ILE A 145 17.00 -25.81 0.56
C ILE A 145 16.32 -27.09 0.08
N ARG A 146 16.36 -27.32 -1.24
CA ARG A 146 16.05 -28.61 -1.83
C ARG A 146 17.23 -29.50 -1.47
N ILE A 147 17.13 -30.16 -0.31
CA ILE A 147 17.98 -31.31 0.04
C ILE A 147 17.50 -32.49 -0.81
#